data_AF-A0A5C3M172-F1
#
_entry.id   AF-A0A5C3M172-F1
#
_cell.length_a   1.000
_cell.length_b   1.000
_cell.length_c   1.000
_cell.angle_alpha   90.00
_cell.angle_beta   90.00
_cell.angle_gamma   90.00
#
_symmetry.space_group_name_H-M   'P 1'
#
loop_
_entity.id
_entity.type
_entity.pdbx_description
1 polymer ?
#
loop_
_entity_poly.entity_id
_entity_poly.type
_entity_poly.pdbx_seq_one_letter_code
_entity_poly.pdbx_strand_id
1 'polypeptide(L)'
;MFNFPPKDGSLLQASSDENALVLHDNLEDFRALCWALYALPMELHEQDDYKTADLTKLIRLVSISNKYHFITLEKWAIDRITKHCSNITSNHFLHSCSQELFETMLSLAVTCHAYPLRKDIETAWLQRLKNDSSMLSEALNVASRLGLREFQGVAYYQQLVAVNSSASQSGIVSVPPKIKLTDAQMICLFTGSWSLTRHWNKIVPRNPPILERASDCNINSHSSCIHQWTQAWKHITENWGSSNSSQVFDPLEMLQTAKISCNARLGGNNQGNIFGLFEIITPSCRTLAVNKFGLLHQDIKDSLAEHFLGPKDVE
;
A
#
# COMPACT_ATOMS: atom_id res chain seq x y z
N MET A 1 39.81 -27.19 -4.31
CA MET A 1 40.68 -26.04 -3.97
C MET A 1 40.32 -24.91 -4.92
N PHE A 2 39.67 -23.87 -4.41
CA PHE A 2 39.43 -22.64 -5.16
C PHE A 2 40.64 -21.73 -4.96
N ASN A 3 41.41 -21.47 -6.02
CA ASN A 3 42.46 -20.47 -5.98
C ASN A 3 41.90 -19.14 -6.47
N PHE A 4 41.96 -18.12 -5.62
CA PHE A 4 41.62 -16.75 -5.99
C PHE A 4 42.73 -16.13 -6.87
N PRO A 5 42.39 -15.27 -7.83
CA PRO A 5 43.37 -14.65 -8.71
C PRO A 5 44.20 -13.62 -7.94
N PRO A 6 45.55 -13.62 -8.06
CA PRO A 6 46.36 -12.57 -7.48
C PRO A 6 46.34 -11.37 -8.41
N LYS A 7 45.98 -10.20 -7.90
CA LYS A 7 46.24 -8.92 -8.59
C LYS A 7 46.69 -7.86 -7.61
N ASP A 8 47.98 -7.58 -7.68
CA ASP A 8 48.66 -6.33 -7.35
C ASP A 8 48.24 -5.58 -6.08
N GLY A 9 49.13 -5.62 -5.09
CA GLY A 9 49.46 -4.44 -4.28
C GLY A 9 48.95 -4.36 -2.85
N SER A 10 47.95 -5.17 -2.44
CA SER A 10 47.43 -5.11 -1.05
C SER A 10 46.95 -6.45 -0.48
N LEU A 11 47.48 -7.59 -0.95
CA LEU A 11 46.83 -8.89 -0.81
C LEU A 11 47.70 -9.95 -0.07
N LEU A 12 47.70 -9.89 1.26
CA LEU A 12 48.09 -11.05 2.10
C LEU A 12 47.02 -11.46 3.11
N GLN A 13 45.88 -10.78 3.21
CA GLN A 13 44.80 -11.24 4.10
C GLN A 13 44.28 -12.61 3.66
N ALA A 14 43.99 -13.46 4.65
CA ALA A 14 43.50 -14.83 4.51
C ALA A 14 44.52 -15.92 4.13
N SER A 15 45.83 -15.67 4.26
CA SER A 15 46.86 -16.68 3.95
C SER A 15 47.33 -17.53 5.15
N SER A 16 47.11 -17.08 6.38
CA SER A 16 47.49 -17.77 7.62
C SER A 16 46.65 -17.31 8.81
N ASP A 17 46.72 -18.01 9.94
CA ASP A 17 46.06 -17.59 11.20
C ASP A 17 46.59 -16.24 11.70
N GLU A 18 47.88 -15.94 11.45
CA GLU A 18 48.50 -14.65 11.76
C GLU A 18 48.02 -13.52 10.84
N ASN A 19 47.37 -13.86 9.73
CA ASN A 19 46.78 -12.91 8.79
C ASN A 19 45.35 -13.33 8.40
N ALA A 20 44.51 -13.50 9.41
CA ALA A 20 43.12 -13.91 9.23
C ALA A 20 42.32 -12.95 8.34
N LEU A 21 41.33 -13.49 7.64
CA LEU A 21 40.36 -12.69 6.89
C LEU A 21 39.50 -11.87 7.86
N VAL A 22 39.69 -10.55 7.87
CA VAL A 22 38.87 -9.66 8.69
C VAL A 22 37.59 -9.32 7.94
N LEU A 23 36.46 -9.81 8.46
CA LEU A 23 35.13 -9.45 7.97
C LEU A 23 34.62 -8.25 8.76
N HIS A 24 34.15 -7.21 8.06
CA HIS A 24 33.54 -6.02 8.68
C HIS A 24 32.02 -6.15 8.82
N ASP A 25 31.50 -7.38 8.80
CA ASP A 25 30.09 -7.67 8.94
C ASP A 25 29.61 -7.56 10.38
N ASN A 26 28.29 -7.37 10.52
CA ASN A 26 27.66 -7.55 11.81
C ASN A 26 27.83 -9.01 12.25
N LEU A 27 28.31 -9.20 13.48
CA LEU A 27 28.55 -10.52 14.06
C LEU A 27 27.32 -11.43 14.00
N GLU A 28 26.14 -10.86 14.23
CA GLU A 28 24.90 -11.61 14.26
C GLU A 28 24.42 -12.01 12.86
N ASP A 29 24.69 -11.17 11.85
CA ASP A 29 24.39 -11.48 10.45
C ASP A 29 25.27 -12.64 9.98
N PHE A 30 26.56 -12.60 10.32
CA PHE A 30 27.48 -13.68 10.00
C PHE A 30 27.14 -14.97 10.76
N ARG A 31 26.71 -14.89 12.02
CA ARG A 31 26.20 -16.05 12.76
C ARG A 31 24.97 -16.66 12.11
N ALA A 32 24.05 -15.84 11.58
CA ALA A 32 22.89 -16.33 10.84
C ALA A 32 23.32 -17.08 9.56
N LEU A 33 24.32 -16.57 8.84
CA LEU A 33 24.90 -17.26 7.67
C LEU A 33 25.52 -18.61 8.06
N CYS A 34 26.41 -18.62 9.06
CA CYS A 34 27.04 -19.86 9.51
C CYS A 34 26.00 -20.88 9.98
N TRP A 35 25.00 -20.44 10.74
CA TRP A 35 23.88 -21.31 11.12
C TRP A 35 23.25 -21.95 9.88
N ALA A 36 22.89 -21.16 8.86
CA ALA A 36 22.25 -21.70 7.68
C ALA A 36 23.14 -22.67 6.86
N LEU A 37 24.45 -22.47 6.86
CA LEU A 37 25.41 -23.34 6.16
C LEU A 37 25.65 -24.68 6.88
N TYR A 38 25.48 -24.71 8.20
CA TYR A 38 25.72 -25.90 9.03
C TYR A 38 24.45 -26.53 9.61
N ALA A 39 23.30 -25.88 9.47
CA ALA A 39 22.03 -26.35 10.00
C ALA A 39 21.62 -27.69 9.36
N LEU A 40 21.08 -28.57 10.19
CA LEU A 40 20.49 -29.82 9.74
C LEU A 40 19.16 -29.54 9.00
N PRO A 41 18.74 -30.41 8.06
CA PRO A 41 17.47 -30.23 7.36
C PRO A 41 16.26 -30.04 8.29
N MET A 42 16.23 -30.71 9.46
CA MET A 42 15.17 -30.54 10.45
C MET A 42 15.13 -29.12 11.04
N GLU A 43 16.28 -28.53 11.36
CA GLU A 43 16.37 -27.15 11.90
C GLU A 43 15.93 -26.11 10.86
N LEU A 44 16.21 -26.36 9.58
CA LEU A 44 15.70 -25.53 8.48
C LEU A 44 14.18 -25.70 8.31
N HIS A 45 13.65 -26.90 8.52
CA HIS A 45 12.22 -27.17 8.50
C HIS A 45 11.49 -26.58 9.71
N GLU A 46 12.13 -26.42 10.87
CA GLU A 46 11.53 -25.73 12.02
C GLU A 46 11.21 -24.26 11.71
N GLN A 47 11.86 -23.67 10.71
CA GLN A 47 11.55 -22.32 10.23
C GLN A 47 10.30 -22.27 9.32
N ASP A 48 9.70 -23.41 8.98
CA ASP A 48 8.40 -23.47 8.30
C ASP A 48 7.22 -23.22 9.25
N ASP A 49 7.35 -23.51 10.55
CA ASP A 49 6.29 -23.27 11.54
C ASP A 49 6.38 -21.84 12.08
N TYR A 50 5.28 -21.09 11.95
CA TYR A 50 5.17 -19.70 12.38
C TYR A 50 5.30 -19.50 13.89
N LYS A 51 5.14 -20.56 14.69
CA LYS A 51 5.29 -20.50 16.14
C LYS A 51 6.75 -20.57 16.60
N THR A 52 7.59 -21.25 15.82
CA THR A 52 8.99 -21.52 16.16
C THR A 52 9.97 -20.76 15.29
N ALA A 53 9.51 -20.20 14.16
CA ALA A 53 10.35 -19.45 13.25
C ALA A 53 10.94 -18.20 13.91
N ASP A 54 12.25 -18.04 13.77
CA ASP A 54 13.00 -16.86 14.18
C ASP A 54 13.12 -15.91 12.98
N LEU A 55 12.12 -15.04 12.81
CA LEU A 55 12.09 -14.08 11.70
C LEU A 55 13.27 -13.11 11.75
N THR A 56 13.77 -12.74 12.93
CA THR A 56 14.94 -11.87 13.06
C THR A 56 16.17 -12.55 12.45
N LYS A 57 16.40 -13.83 12.76
CA LYS A 57 17.48 -14.62 12.16
C LYS A 57 17.32 -14.76 10.65
N LEU A 58 16.10 -15.00 10.16
CA LEU A 58 15.84 -15.07 8.71
C LEU A 58 16.10 -13.73 8.00
N ILE A 59 15.72 -12.60 8.60
CA ILE A 59 15.98 -11.25 8.06
C ILE A 59 17.49 -10.98 7.96
N ARG A 60 18.23 -11.30 9.03
CA ARG A 60 19.70 -11.21 9.05
C ARG A 60 20.33 -12.11 7.97
N LEU A 61 19.79 -13.32 7.80
CA LEU A 61 20.24 -14.25 6.77
C LEU A 61 20.01 -13.71 5.36
N VAL A 62 18.88 -13.05 5.08
CA VAL A 62 18.66 -12.39 3.78
C VAL A 62 19.70 -11.31 3.53
N SER A 63 19.94 -10.43 4.50
CA SER A 63 20.91 -9.33 4.40
C SER A 63 22.31 -9.82 4.02
N ILE A 64 22.84 -10.80 4.77
CA ILE A 64 24.19 -11.33 4.56
C ILE A 64 24.28 -12.21 3.31
N SER A 65 23.22 -12.96 2.98
CA SER A 65 23.18 -13.77 1.76
C SER A 65 23.17 -12.91 0.51
N ASN A 66 22.47 -11.77 0.54
CA ASN A 66 22.47 -10.79 -0.55
C ASN A 66 23.87 -10.18 -0.74
N LYS A 67 24.51 -9.75 0.35
CA LYS A 67 25.88 -9.18 0.33
C LYS A 67 26.90 -10.13 -0.31
N TYR A 68 26.83 -11.41 0.03
CA TYR A 68 27.78 -12.44 -0.44
C TYR A 68 27.28 -13.24 -1.66
N HIS A 69 26.16 -12.85 -2.27
CA HIS A 69 25.56 -13.50 -3.43
C HIS A 69 25.21 -15.00 -3.24
N PHE A 70 24.76 -15.41 -2.05
CA PHE A 70 24.16 -16.72 -1.80
C PHE A 70 22.69 -16.75 -2.28
N ILE A 71 22.47 -16.68 -3.59
CA ILE A 71 21.14 -16.47 -4.22
C ILE A 71 20.11 -17.52 -3.77
N THR A 72 20.49 -18.79 -3.67
CA THR A 72 19.57 -19.87 -3.25
C THR A 72 19.13 -19.72 -1.81
N LEU A 73 20.03 -19.28 -0.94
CA LEU A 73 19.77 -19.10 0.48
C LEU A 73 18.98 -17.83 0.76
N GLU A 74 19.32 -16.75 0.04
CA GLU A 74 18.55 -15.50 0.03
C GLU A 74 17.09 -15.78 -0.36
N LYS A 75 16.88 -16.44 -1.51
CA LYS A 75 15.54 -16.76 -1.99
C LYS A 75 14.77 -17.65 -1.01
N TRP A 76 15.42 -18.67 -0.46
CA TRP A 76 14.81 -19.54 0.55
C TRP A 76 14.36 -18.74 1.78
N ALA A 77 15.22 -17.86 2.31
CA ALA A 77 14.91 -17.07 3.49
C ALA A 77 13.78 -16.05 3.21
N ILE A 78 13.79 -15.38 2.05
CA ILE A 78 12.71 -14.48 1.61
C ILE A 78 11.38 -15.23 1.49
N ASP A 79 11.38 -16.42 0.87
CA ASP A 79 10.17 -17.23 0.71
C ASP A 79 9.57 -17.62 2.08
N ARG A 80 10.42 -17.91 3.08
CA ARG A 80 9.97 -18.19 4.46
C ARG A 80 9.40 -16.95 5.13
N ILE A 81 10.09 -15.81 5.07
CA ILE A 81 9.60 -14.54 5.62
C ILE A 81 8.25 -14.18 4.99
N THR A 82 8.14 -14.30 3.66
CA THR A 82 6.91 -14.02 2.92
C THR A 82 5.76 -14.91 3.42
N LYS A 83 5.97 -16.23 3.52
CA LYS A 83 4.95 -17.15 4.03
C LYS A 83 4.46 -16.79 5.42
N HIS A 84 5.38 -16.38 6.32
CA HIS A 84 5.02 -15.95 7.68
C HIS A 84 4.29 -14.60 7.70
N CYS A 85 4.62 -13.70 6.79
CA CYS A 85 3.96 -12.39 6.69
C CYS A 85 2.55 -12.50 6.09
N SER A 86 2.37 -13.32 5.05
CA SER A 86 1.08 -13.46 4.37
C SER A 86 0.06 -14.31 5.15
N ASN A 87 0.51 -15.12 6.11
CA ASN A 87 -0.40 -15.96 6.89
C ASN A 87 -1.23 -15.11 7.86
N ILE A 88 -2.56 -15.14 7.71
CA ILE A 88 -3.51 -14.32 8.48
C ILE A 88 -3.35 -14.52 9.99
N THR A 89 -3.02 -15.73 10.45
CA THR A 89 -2.78 -16.02 11.87
C THR A 89 -1.43 -15.50 12.37
N SER A 90 -0.46 -15.29 11.47
CA SER A 90 0.92 -14.88 11.76
C SER A 90 1.17 -13.39 11.49
N ASN A 91 0.22 -12.70 10.86
CA ASN A 91 0.29 -11.26 10.56
C ASN A 91 0.44 -10.40 11.84
N HIS A 92 0.23 -11.00 13.02
CA HIS A 92 0.62 -10.41 14.30
C HIS A 92 2.06 -9.87 14.28
N PHE A 93 3.00 -10.57 13.64
CA PHE A 93 4.39 -10.14 13.63
C PHE A 93 4.59 -8.77 12.96
N LEU A 94 3.99 -8.53 11.79
CA LEU A 94 4.09 -7.24 11.10
C LEU A 94 3.44 -6.11 11.92
N HIS A 95 2.41 -6.44 12.69
CA HIS A 95 1.76 -5.48 13.58
C HIS A 95 2.52 -5.24 14.89
N SER A 96 3.30 -6.21 15.39
CA SER A 96 3.97 -6.15 16.69
C SER A 96 5.48 -5.88 16.63
N CYS A 97 6.12 -6.02 15.46
CA CYS A 97 7.56 -5.85 15.35
C CYS A 97 7.99 -4.39 15.52
N SER A 98 9.24 -4.22 15.97
CA SER A 98 9.86 -2.90 16.13
C SER A 98 9.93 -2.18 14.79
N GLN A 99 9.93 -0.85 14.85
CA GLN A 99 10.02 -0.03 13.65
C GLN A 99 11.32 -0.29 12.87
N GLU A 100 12.45 -0.45 13.57
CA GLU A 100 13.74 -0.76 12.95
C GLU A 100 13.71 -2.06 12.14
N LEU A 101 13.06 -3.10 12.67
CA LEU A 101 12.94 -4.37 11.98
C LEU A 101 12.02 -4.26 10.76
N PHE A 102 10.93 -3.49 10.91
CA PHE A 102 10.00 -3.20 9.82
C PHE A 102 10.68 -2.47 8.66
N GLU A 103 11.47 -1.44 8.97
CA GLU A 103 12.28 -0.69 8.00
C GLU A 103 13.32 -1.58 7.30
N THR A 104 13.98 -2.45 8.07
CA THR A 104 14.96 -3.40 7.55
C THR A 104 14.31 -4.38 6.59
N MET A 105 13.16 -4.95 6.96
CA MET A 105 12.40 -5.87 6.11
C MET A 105 11.97 -5.20 4.80
N LEU A 106 11.45 -3.97 4.86
CA LEU A 106 11.04 -3.25 3.66
C LEU A 106 12.23 -2.97 2.75
N SER A 107 13.35 -2.53 3.33
CA SER A 107 14.58 -2.26 2.59
C SER A 107 15.09 -3.52 1.89
N LEU A 108 15.14 -4.66 2.59
CA LEU A 108 15.54 -5.94 2.00
C LEU A 108 14.56 -6.40 0.92
N ALA A 109 13.25 -6.23 1.12
CA ALA A 109 12.26 -6.61 0.11
C ALA A 109 12.42 -5.79 -1.18
N VAL A 110 12.79 -4.51 -1.08
CA VAL A 110 13.11 -3.65 -2.23
C VAL A 110 14.42 -4.08 -2.90
N THR A 111 15.50 -4.23 -2.12
CA THR A 111 16.83 -4.60 -2.64
C THR A 111 16.84 -5.98 -3.29
N CYS A 112 16.11 -6.95 -2.73
CA CYS A 112 16.03 -8.31 -3.27
C CYS A 112 14.90 -8.47 -4.29
N HIS A 113 14.23 -7.38 -4.69
CA HIS A 113 13.11 -7.39 -5.63
C HIS A 113 11.95 -8.34 -5.26
N ALA A 114 11.72 -8.56 -3.96
CA ALA A 114 10.68 -9.42 -3.43
C ALA A 114 9.32 -8.68 -3.38
N TYR A 115 8.70 -8.47 -4.54
CA TYR A 115 7.46 -7.69 -4.67
C TYR A 115 6.30 -8.17 -3.76
N PRO A 116 6.01 -9.48 -3.62
CA PRO A 116 4.93 -9.94 -2.73
C PRO A 116 5.15 -9.53 -1.27
N LEU A 117 6.36 -9.77 -0.76
CA LEU A 117 6.74 -9.40 0.61
C LEU A 117 6.66 -7.88 0.81
N ARG A 118 7.18 -7.11 -0.15
CA ARG A 118 7.11 -5.64 -0.13
C ARG A 118 5.65 -5.18 0.00
N LYS A 119 4.73 -5.72 -0.81
CA LYS A 119 3.32 -5.34 -0.80
C LYS A 119 2.62 -5.68 0.52
N ASP A 120 2.94 -6.83 1.11
CA ASP A 120 2.41 -7.25 2.41
C ASP A 120 2.90 -6.31 3.52
N ILE A 121 4.20 -5.96 3.52
CA ILE A 121 4.79 -5.00 4.45
C ILE A 121 4.16 -3.61 4.27
N GLU A 122 4.06 -3.09 3.05
CA GLU A 122 3.41 -1.80 2.77
C GLU A 122 1.96 -1.79 3.29
N THR A 123 1.22 -2.87 3.06
CA THR A 123 -0.17 -3.00 3.54
C THR A 123 -0.23 -3.00 5.06
N ALA A 124 0.62 -3.77 5.73
CA ALA A 124 0.68 -3.80 7.20
C ALA A 124 1.08 -2.44 7.79
N TRP A 125 2.00 -1.70 7.14
CA TRP A 125 2.39 -0.37 7.58
C TRP A 125 1.24 0.61 7.49
N LEU A 126 0.51 0.62 6.37
CA LEU A 126 -0.68 1.46 6.22
C LEU A 126 -1.75 1.15 7.29
N GLN A 127 -1.90 -0.13 7.68
CA GLN A 127 -2.80 -0.47 8.79
C GLN A 127 -2.29 0.04 10.13
N ARG A 128 -0.98 0.01 10.39
CA ARG A 128 -0.38 0.63 11.59
C ARG A 128 -0.63 2.13 11.61
N LEU A 129 -0.48 2.82 10.48
CA LEU A 129 -0.71 4.26 10.36
C LEU A 129 -2.16 4.66 10.65
N LYS A 130 -3.13 3.83 10.27
CA LYS A 130 -4.54 4.07 10.63
C LYS A 130 -4.77 4.05 12.14
N ASN A 131 -4.04 3.19 12.86
CA ASN A 131 -4.16 3.07 14.32
C ASN A 131 -3.31 4.11 15.05
N ASP A 132 -2.15 4.47 14.49
CA ASP A 132 -1.20 5.41 15.07
C ASP A 132 -0.57 6.31 13.99
N SER A 133 -1.12 7.52 13.86
CA SER A 133 -0.61 8.55 12.93
C SER A 133 0.76 9.12 13.31
N SER A 134 1.28 8.83 14.51
CA SER A 134 2.57 9.37 14.95
C SER A 134 3.75 8.84 14.13
N MET A 135 3.61 7.64 13.54
CA MET A 135 4.63 6.98 12.72
C MET A 135 4.70 7.47 11.26
N LEU A 136 3.84 8.42 10.87
CA LEU A 136 3.70 8.82 9.47
C LEU A 136 4.98 9.45 8.91
N SER A 137 5.65 10.29 9.70
CA SER A 137 6.85 11.00 9.24
C SER A 137 7.97 10.02 8.92
N GLU A 138 8.19 9.04 9.80
CA GLU A 138 9.19 8.01 9.64
C GLU A 138 8.86 7.10 8.45
N ALA A 139 7.60 6.70 8.30
CA ALA A 139 7.14 5.92 7.16
C ALA A 139 7.39 6.64 5.83
N LEU A 140 7.11 7.95 5.77
CA LEU A 140 7.35 8.78 4.59
C LEU A 140 8.85 8.94 4.29
N ASN A 141 9.69 9.10 5.31
CA ASN A 141 11.15 9.19 5.14
C ASN A 141 11.74 7.90 4.58
N VAL A 142 11.32 6.75 5.10
CA VAL A 142 11.76 5.43 4.64
C VAL A 142 11.29 5.19 3.20
N ALA A 143 10.02 5.50 2.92
CA ALA A 143 9.46 5.37 1.59
C ALA A 143 10.12 6.31 0.57
N SER A 144 10.50 7.52 0.98
CA SER A 144 11.27 8.44 0.15
C SER A 144 12.66 7.88 -0.16
N ARG A 145 13.38 7.37 0.85
CA ARG A 145 14.71 6.75 0.68
C ARG A 145 14.67 5.55 -0.25
N LEU A 146 13.60 4.76 -0.21
CA LEU A 146 13.42 3.55 -1.02
C LEU A 146 12.71 3.80 -2.36
N GLY A 147 12.36 5.05 -2.69
CA GLY A 147 11.67 5.38 -3.95
C GLY A 147 10.22 4.87 -4.05
N LEU A 148 9.57 4.60 -2.92
CA LEU A 148 8.21 4.03 -2.83
C LEU A 148 7.14 5.11 -2.98
N ARG A 149 7.09 5.76 -4.16
CA ARG A 149 6.24 6.91 -4.43
C ARG A 149 4.74 6.62 -4.27
N GLU A 150 4.29 5.45 -4.74
CA GLU A 150 2.89 5.00 -4.64
C GLU A 150 2.46 4.84 -3.18
N PHE A 151 3.30 4.20 -2.36
CA PHE A 151 3.07 4.06 -0.93
C PHE A 151 2.95 5.43 -0.24
N GLN A 152 3.84 6.38 -0.56
CA GLN A 152 3.77 7.73 -0.01
C GLN A 152 2.44 8.42 -0.33
N GLY A 153 1.98 8.34 -1.59
CA GLY A 153 0.69 8.90 -2.00
C GLY A 153 -0.48 8.33 -1.19
N VAL A 154 -0.50 7.00 -0.98
CA VAL A 154 -1.52 6.34 -0.17
C VAL A 154 -1.42 6.74 1.31
N ALA A 155 -0.20 6.84 1.86
CA ALA A 155 0.02 7.24 3.25
C ALA A 155 -0.47 8.67 3.51
N TYR A 156 -0.15 9.63 2.64
CA TYR A 156 -0.67 10.98 2.72
C TYR A 156 -2.20 11.02 2.61
N TYR A 157 -2.78 10.26 1.69
CA TYR A 157 -4.23 10.18 1.53
C TYR A 157 -4.92 9.68 2.80
N GLN A 158 -4.40 8.60 3.42
CA GLN A 158 -4.95 8.08 4.66
C GLN A 158 -4.89 9.09 5.79
N GLN A 159 -3.78 9.84 5.90
CA GLN A 159 -3.67 10.89 6.89
C GLN A 159 -4.70 12.01 6.64
N LEU A 160 -4.90 12.41 5.39
CA LEU A 160 -5.89 13.43 5.02
C LEU A 160 -7.31 13.00 5.44
N VAL A 161 -7.70 11.76 5.15
CA VAL A 161 -9.00 11.19 5.55
C VAL A 161 -9.14 11.14 7.08
N ALA A 162 -8.09 10.73 7.79
CA ALA A 162 -8.09 10.67 9.25
C ALA A 162 -8.27 12.05 9.90
N VAL A 163 -7.54 13.06 9.42
CA VAL A 163 -7.63 14.44 9.92
C VAL A 163 -9.03 15.02 9.72
N ASN A 164 -9.61 14.81 8.53
CA ASN A 164 -10.94 15.29 8.22
C ASN A 164 -12.01 14.60 9.08
N SER A 165 -11.82 13.30 9.39
CA SER A 165 -12.74 12.51 10.22
C SER A 165 -12.78 13.02 11.66
N SER A 166 -11.61 13.38 12.22
CA SER A 166 -11.53 13.96 13.57
C SER A 166 -12.10 15.38 13.65
N ALA A 167 -11.98 16.19 12.60
CA ALA A 167 -12.54 17.55 12.57
C ALA A 167 -14.08 17.57 12.59
N SER A 168 -14.71 16.57 11.97
CA SER A 168 -16.16 16.52 11.79
C SER A 168 -16.94 16.14 13.06
N GLN A 169 -16.29 15.47 14.02
CA GLN A 169 -16.96 14.98 15.24
C GLN A 169 -17.07 16.03 16.35
N SER A 170 -16.24 17.07 16.35
CA SER A 170 -16.09 17.92 17.53
C SER A 170 -16.81 19.27 17.48
N GLY A 171 -17.24 19.78 16.31
CA GLY A 171 -17.97 21.07 16.16
C GLY A 171 -17.22 22.33 16.65
N ILE A 172 -16.14 22.14 17.39
CA ILE A 172 -15.15 23.06 17.90
C ILE A 172 -13.89 22.82 17.06
N VAL A 173 -13.09 23.85 16.81
CA VAL A 173 -11.76 23.74 16.19
C VAL A 173 -10.94 22.73 17.00
N SER A 174 -11.01 21.45 16.60
CA SER A 174 -10.20 20.42 17.25
C SER A 174 -8.77 20.75 16.88
N VAL A 175 -7.92 20.88 17.91
CA VAL A 175 -6.49 20.92 17.70
C VAL A 175 -6.18 19.68 16.88
N PRO A 176 -5.64 19.81 15.65
CA PRO A 176 -5.34 18.66 14.84
C PRO A 176 -4.50 17.70 15.71
N PRO A 177 -4.69 16.38 15.58
CA PRO A 177 -3.82 15.43 16.26
C PRO A 177 -2.37 15.90 16.09
N LYS A 178 -1.52 15.75 17.10
CA LYS A 178 -0.12 16.18 17.02
C LYS A 178 0.62 15.31 16.01
N ILE A 179 0.39 15.57 14.72
CA ILE A 179 1.07 14.89 13.63
C ILE A 179 2.44 15.53 13.55
N LYS A 180 3.47 14.74 13.80
CA LYS A 180 4.87 15.19 13.77
C LYS A 180 5.39 15.15 12.33
N LEU A 181 4.82 15.95 11.43
CA LEU A 181 5.32 16.06 10.07
C LEU A 181 6.38 17.15 9.97
N THR A 182 7.34 16.96 9.06
CA THR A 182 8.26 18.02 8.65
C THR A 182 7.51 19.05 7.79
N ASP A 183 8.08 20.26 7.65
CA ASP A 183 7.47 21.31 6.82
C ASP A 183 7.28 20.84 5.37
N ALA A 184 8.25 20.10 4.82
CA ALA A 184 8.14 19.52 3.48
C ALA A 184 6.99 18.53 3.37
N GLN A 185 6.82 17.63 4.35
CA GLN A 185 5.72 16.67 4.37
C GLN A 185 4.36 17.37 4.54
N MET A 186 4.28 18.43 5.34
CA MET A 186 3.07 19.25 5.49
C MET A 186 2.69 19.92 4.17
N ILE A 187 3.67 20.49 3.45
CA ILE A 187 3.44 21.09 2.12
C ILE A 187 2.89 20.05 1.14
N CYS A 188 3.46 18.84 1.11
CA CYS A 188 2.95 17.75 0.27
C CYS A 188 1.50 17.38 0.62
N LEU A 189 1.19 17.25 1.92
CA LEU A 189 -0.16 16.92 2.39
C LEU A 189 -1.19 17.97 1.94
N PHE A 190 -0.91 19.26 2.12
CA PHE A 190 -1.82 20.35 1.70
C PHE A 190 -1.94 20.47 0.18
N THR A 191 -0.81 20.37 -0.53
CA THR A 191 -0.79 20.45 -2.00
C THR A 191 -1.60 19.31 -2.60
N GLY A 192 -1.43 18.09 -2.09
CA GLY A 192 -2.21 16.93 -2.54
C GLY A 192 -3.68 17.01 -2.16
N SER A 193 -4.01 17.51 -0.96
CA SER A 193 -5.40 17.79 -0.59
C SER A 193 -6.06 18.75 -1.59
N TRP A 194 -5.43 19.88 -1.87
CA TRP A 194 -5.94 20.85 -2.85
C TRP A 194 -6.05 20.26 -4.25
N SER A 195 -5.04 19.50 -4.68
CA SER A 195 -4.99 18.86 -6.00
C SER A 195 -6.14 17.86 -6.17
N LEU A 196 -6.37 16.98 -5.18
CA LEU A 196 -7.47 16.02 -5.17
C LEU A 196 -8.84 16.69 -5.14
N THR A 197 -9.04 17.68 -4.25
CA THR A 197 -10.30 18.43 -4.17
C THR A 197 -10.57 19.18 -5.48
N ARG A 198 -9.56 19.76 -6.11
CA ARG A 198 -9.69 20.43 -7.40
C ARG A 198 -10.04 19.44 -8.51
N HIS A 199 -9.35 18.29 -8.56
CA HIS A 199 -9.62 17.24 -9.54
C HIS A 199 -11.06 16.75 -9.43
N TRP A 200 -11.49 16.43 -8.20
CA TRP A 200 -12.84 15.98 -7.94
C TRP A 200 -13.89 17.04 -8.24
N ASN A 201 -13.73 18.29 -7.79
CA ASN A 201 -14.78 19.29 -7.95
C ASN A 201 -14.87 19.88 -9.36
N LYS A 202 -13.78 19.85 -10.15
CA LYS A 202 -13.74 20.51 -11.47
C LYS A 202 -13.68 19.55 -12.65
N ILE A 203 -13.02 18.41 -12.51
CA ILE A 203 -12.71 17.51 -13.63
C ILE A 203 -13.72 16.37 -13.67
N VAL A 204 -13.92 15.69 -12.53
CA VAL A 204 -14.75 14.49 -12.41
C VAL A 204 -16.23 14.72 -12.81
N PRO A 205 -16.95 15.77 -12.32
CA PRO A 205 -18.33 16.04 -12.71
C PRO A 205 -18.50 16.34 -14.20
N ARG A 206 -17.50 16.96 -14.83
CA ARG A 206 -17.58 17.37 -16.24
C ARG A 206 -17.34 16.22 -17.22
N ASN A 207 -16.69 15.16 -16.76
CA ASN A 207 -16.31 14.01 -17.57
C ASN A 207 -16.89 12.72 -16.97
N PRO A 208 -18.23 12.51 -17.01
CA PRO A 208 -18.84 11.27 -16.56
C PRO A 208 -18.27 10.07 -17.34
N PRO A 209 -17.98 8.94 -16.68
CA PRO A 209 -17.59 7.72 -17.38
C PRO A 209 -18.67 7.29 -18.37
N ILE A 210 -18.28 6.86 -19.57
CA ILE A 210 -19.22 6.43 -20.60
C ILE A 210 -19.77 5.04 -20.23
N LEU A 211 -21.09 4.91 -20.17
CA LEU A 211 -21.77 3.63 -19.97
C LEU A 211 -22.03 2.95 -21.32
N GLU A 212 -21.20 1.95 -21.62
CA GLU A 212 -21.35 1.09 -22.80
C GLU A 212 -22.62 0.23 -22.72
N ARG A 213 -23.16 -0.14 -23.88
CA ARG A 213 -24.34 -1.02 -23.96
C ARG A 213 -23.92 -2.47 -23.75
N ALA A 214 -24.53 -3.14 -22.77
CA ALA A 214 -24.38 -4.58 -22.61
C ALA A 214 -25.04 -5.34 -23.79
N SER A 215 -24.54 -6.53 -24.11
CA SER A 215 -24.98 -7.31 -25.27
C SER A 215 -26.48 -7.66 -25.25
N ASP A 216 -27.03 -7.89 -24.06
CA ASP A 216 -28.43 -8.23 -23.77
C ASP A 216 -29.32 -6.99 -23.51
N CYS A 217 -28.75 -5.79 -23.43
CA CYS A 217 -29.53 -4.57 -23.25
C CYS A 217 -30.10 -4.10 -24.59
N ASN A 218 -31.43 -3.97 -24.67
CA ASN A 218 -32.11 -3.49 -25.87
C ASN A 218 -31.67 -2.05 -26.18
N ILE A 219 -31.39 -1.78 -27.46
CA ILE A 219 -30.97 -0.45 -27.94
C ILE A 219 -31.96 0.65 -27.55
N ASN A 220 -33.26 0.34 -27.55
CA ASN A 220 -34.32 1.29 -27.19
C ASN A 220 -34.35 1.58 -25.68
N SER A 221 -33.95 0.62 -24.83
CA SER A 221 -33.89 0.80 -23.37
C SER A 221 -32.55 1.37 -22.90
N HIS A 222 -31.49 1.26 -23.70
CA HIS A 222 -30.15 1.70 -23.30
C HIS A 222 -30.05 3.23 -23.12
N SER A 223 -30.82 4.01 -23.88
CA SER A 223 -30.92 5.47 -23.68
C SER A 223 -31.38 5.83 -22.26
N SER A 224 -32.32 5.07 -21.70
CA SER A 224 -32.77 5.20 -20.32
C SER A 224 -31.65 4.83 -19.34
N CYS A 225 -30.90 3.74 -19.61
CA CYS A 225 -29.74 3.36 -18.79
C CYS A 225 -28.67 4.47 -18.75
N ILE A 226 -28.35 5.06 -19.90
CA ILE A 226 -27.40 6.18 -20.00
C ILE A 226 -27.92 7.38 -19.21
N HIS A 227 -29.19 7.75 -19.40
CA HIS A 227 -29.78 8.89 -18.71
C HIS A 227 -29.73 8.73 -17.19
N GLN A 228 -30.11 7.55 -16.68
CA GLN A 228 -30.11 7.24 -15.26
C GLN A 228 -28.69 7.15 -14.69
N TRP A 229 -27.75 6.60 -15.45
CA TRP A 229 -26.33 6.62 -15.11
C TRP A 229 -25.80 8.05 -14.96
N THR A 230 -26.11 8.94 -15.91
CA THR A 230 -25.69 10.35 -15.84
C THR A 230 -26.32 11.07 -14.66
N GLN A 231 -27.60 10.81 -14.35
CA GLN A 231 -28.25 11.36 -13.16
C GLN A 231 -27.60 10.86 -11.87
N ALA A 232 -27.36 9.55 -11.76
CA ALA A 232 -26.68 8.94 -10.62
C ALA A 232 -25.27 9.53 -10.42
N TRP A 233 -24.51 9.64 -11.50
CA TRP A 233 -23.19 10.25 -11.49
C TRP A 233 -23.21 11.69 -10.99
N LYS A 234 -24.08 12.52 -11.58
CA LYS A 234 -24.26 13.93 -11.17
C LYS A 234 -24.61 14.03 -9.69
N HIS A 235 -25.54 13.19 -9.22
CA HIS A 235 -25.92 13.13 -7.81
C HIS A 235 -24.74 12.77 -6.90
N ILE A 236 -23.93 11.76 -7.27
CA ILE A 236 -22.74 11.36 -6.51
C ILE A 236 -21.71 12.50 -6.46
N THR A 237 -21.49 13.20 -7.57
CA THR A 237 -20.45 14.24 -7.64
C THR A 237 -20.85 15.57 -7.02
N GLU A 238 -22.13 15.96 -7.09
CA GLU A 238 -22.61 17.27 -6.63
C GLU A 238 -23.18 17.26 -5.22
N ASN A 239 -23.88 16.18 -4.83
CA ASN A 239 -24.61 16.14 -3.56
C ASN A 239 -23.84 15.43 -2.44
N TRP A 240 -22.70 14.81 -2.74
CA TRP A 240 -21.91 14.17 -1.70
C TRP A 240 -21.29 15.22 -0.76
N GLY A 241 -21.58 15.07 0.53
CA GLY A 241 -21.25 16.04 1.57
C GLY A 241 -22.39 17.02 1.91
N SER A 242 -23.41 17.18 1.05
CA SER A 242 -24.57 18.04 1.34
C SER A 242 -25.63 17.32 2.19
N SER A 243 -25.78 16.02 2.01
CA SER A 243 -26.86 15.23 2.65
C SER A 243 -26.60 14.91 4.13
N ASN A 244 -25.34 14.97 4.56
CA ASN A 244 -24.91 14.77 5.95
C ASN A 244 -23.85 15.84 6.25
N SER A 245 -24.19 16.83 7.08
CA SER A 245 -23.38 18.02 7.42
C SER A 245 -22.03 17.75 8.13
N SER A 246 -21.54 16.51 8.11
CA SER A 246 -20.32 16.05 8.77
C SER A 246 -19.50 15.07 7.91
N GLN A 247 -19.78 14.94 6.62
CA GLN A 247 -19.04 13.99 5.77
C GLN A 247 -17.72 14.57 5.28
N VAL A 248 -16.66 13.85 5.65
CA VAL A 248 -15.29 13.98 5.17
C VAL A 248 -15.26 13.85 3.65
N PHE A 249 -14.49 14.72 2.99
CA PHE A 249 -14.16 14.54 1.59
C PHE A 249 -13.24 13.33 1.42
N ASP A 250 -13.81 12.20 0.99
CA ASP A 250 -13.12 10.95 0.67
C ASP A 250 -13.62 10.39 -0.70
N PRO A 251 -13.00 10.81 -1.82
CA PRO A 251 -13.31 10.32 -3.16
C PRO A 251 -13.31 8.80 -3.32
N LEU A 252 -12.44 8.09 -2.60
CA LEU A 252 -12.33 6.64 -2.72
C LEU A 252 -13.50 5.94 -2.00
N GLU A 253 -13.83 6.35 -0.78
CA GLU A 253 -15.00 5.86 -0.05
C GLU A 253 -16.31 6.18 -0.80
N MET A 254 -16.39 7.36 -1.43
CA MET A 254 -17.48 7.76 -2.32
C MET A 254 -17.72 6.76 -3.44
N LEU A 255 -16.67 6.50 -4.23
CA LEU A 255 -16.75 5.58 -5.37
C LEU A 255 -17.04 4.15 -4.92
N GLN A 256 -16.47 3.74 -3.79
CA GLN A 256 -16.74 2.43 -3.21
C GLN A 256 -18.20 2.30 -2.74
N THR A 257 -18.76 3.34 -2.12
CA THR A 257 -20.18 3.38 -1.70
C THR A 257 -21.09 3.34 -2.93
N ALA A 258 -20.80 4.17 -3.93
CA ALA A 258 -21.54 4.17 -5.20
C ALA A 258 -21.51 2.80 -5.89
N LYS A 259 -20.34 2.13 -5.89
CA LYS A 259 -20.17 0.78 -6.42
C LYS A 259 -21.03 -0.24 -5.67
N ILE A 260 -21.04 -0.21 -4.34
CA ILE A 260 -21.87 -1.09 -3.50
C ILE A 260 -23.35 -0.81 -3.77
N SER A 261 -23.76 0.46 -3.80
CA SER A 261 -25.14 0.86 -4.10
C SER A 261 -25.60 0.45 -5.49
N CYS A 262 -24.71 0.54 -6.47
CA CYS A 262 -24.98 0.07 -7.83
C CYS A 262 -25.15 -1.45 -7.88
N ASN A 263 -24.37 -2.21 -7.11
CA ASN A 263 -24.44 -3.69 -7.10
C ASN A 263 -25.57 -4.27 -6.22
N ALA A 264 -26.14 -3.49 -5.31
CA ALA A 264 -27.17 -3.96 -4.40
C ALA A 264 -28.42 -4.46 -5.16
N ARG A 265 -28.91 -5.65 -4.78
CA ARG A 265 -30.21 -6.17 -5.24
C ARG A 265 -31.31 -5.56 -4.38
N LEU A 266 -32.37 -5.08 -5.03
CA LEU A 266 -33.50 -4.44 -4.35
C LEU A 266 -34.27 -5.47 -3.53
N GLY A 267 -34.38 -5.20 -2.24
CA GLY A 267 -35.21 -5.95 -1.29
C GLY A 267 -35.79 -5.09 -0.17
N GLY A 268 -35.70 -3.77 -0.24
CA GLY A 268 -36.17 -2.88 0.82
C GLY A 268 -36.54 -1.48 0.34
N ASN A 269 -37.65 -0.96 0.87
CA ASN A 269 -38.21 0.37 0.60
C ASN A 269 -37.31 1.50 1.16
N ASN A 270 -36.27 1.88 0.44
CA ASN A 270 -35.45 3.06 0.79
C ASN A 270 -35.65 4.18 -0.24
N GLN A 271 -36.82 4.82 -0.19
CA GLN A 271 -37.11 6.06 -0.91
C GLN A 271 -36.28 7.20 -0.29
N GLY A 272 -35.17 7.57 -0.92
CA GLY A 272 -34.34 8.70 -0.51
C GLY A 272 -32.83 8.52 -0.71
N ASN A 273 -32.37 7.32 -1.06
CA ASN A 273 -30.94 7.06 -1.27
C ASN A 273 -30.60 6.83 -2.75
N ILE A 274 -29.31 7.01 -3.10
CA ILE A 274 -28.68 6.76 -4.42
C ILE A 274 -29.16 5.45 -5.07
N PHE A 275 -29.55 4.45 -4.29
CA PHE A 275 -30.10 3.17 -4.75
C PHE A 275 -31.22 3.33 -5.78
N GLY A 276 -32.12 4.29 -5.61
CA GLY A 276 -33.26 4.52 -6.51
C GLY A 276 -32.85 4.85 -7.96
N LEU A 277 -31.70 5.51 -8.14
CA LEU A 277 -31.22 5.93 -9.47
C LEU A 277 -30.66 4.74 -10.28
N PHE A 278 -30.19 3.68 -9.61
CA PHE A 278 -29.64 2.50 -10.28
C PHE A 278 -30.70 1.43 -10.61
N GLU A 279 -31.93 1.55 -10.11
CA GLU A 279 -32.99 0.56 -10.30
C GLU A 279 -33.38 0.40 -11.77
N ILE A 280 -33.44 1.52 -12.49
CA ILE A 280 -33.88 1.60 -13.89
C ILE A 280 -32.79 1.09 -14.85
N ILE A 281 -31.52 1.03 -14.40
CA ILE A 281 -30.43 0.47 -15.21
C ILE A 281 -30.58 -1.05 -15.24
N THR A 282 -30.58 -1.61 -16.45
CA THR A 282 -30.66 -3.06 -16.64
C THR A 282 -29.55 -3.78 -15.87
N PRO A 283 -29.77 -5.02 -15.37
CA PRO A 283 -28.78 -5.74 -14.58
C PRO A 283 -27.41 -5.90 -15.25
N SER A 284 -27.39 -6.04 -16.58
CA SER A 284 -26.17 -6.17 -17.35
C SER A 284 -25.41 -4.85 -17.51
N CYS A 285 -26.09 -3.75 -17.85
CA CYS A 285 -25.50 -2.42 -17.88
C CYS A 285 -25.03 -1.98 -16.49
N ARG A 286 -25.73 -2.40 -15.43
CA ARG A 286 -25.33 -2.18 -14.04
C ARG A 286 -23.99 -2.87 -13.70
N THR A 287 -23.76 -4.09 -14.20
CA THR A 287 -22.44 -4.75 -14.07
C THR A 287 -21.33 -3.91 -14.73
N LEU A 288 -21.58 -3.35 -15.92
CA LEU A 288 -20.64 -2.45 -16.59
C LEU A 288 -20.41 -1.16 -15.77
N ALA A 289 -21.46 -0.58 -15.19
CA ALA A 289 -21.37 0.58 -14.31
C ALA A 289 -20.52 0.30 -13.04
N VAL A 290 -20.73 -0.83 -12.37
CA VAL A 290 -19.92 -1.30 -11.23
C VAL A 290 -18.45 -1.43 -11.62
N ASN A 291 -18.16 -1.94 -12.83
CA ASN A 291 -16.81 -2.03 -13.35
C ASN A 291 -16.21 -0.63 -13.59
N LYS A 292 -16.96 0.32 -14.16
CA LYS A 292 -16.49 1.70 -14.37
C LYS A 292 -16.16 2.40 -13.04
N PHE A 293 -16.98 2.22 -11.99
CA PHE A 293 -16.63 2.71 -10.65
C PHE A 293 -15.35 2.06 -10.12
N GLY A 294 -15.18 0.75 -10.33
CA GLY A 294 -13.96 0.04 -9.93
C GLY A 294 -12.70 0.54 -10.64
N LEU A 295 -12.79 0.78 -11.95
CA LEU A 295 -11.69 1.34 -12.75
C LEU A 295 -11.33 2.75 -12.29
N LEU A 296 -12.33 3.63 -12.08
CA LEU A 296 -12.07 4.98 -11.63
C LEU A 296 -11.52 5.03 -10.19
N HIS A 297 -12.02 4.18 -9.30
CA HIS A 297 -11.46 4.05 -7.96
C HIS A 297 -9.99 3.66 -8.01
N GLN A 298 -9.63 2.73 -8.90
CA GLN A 298 -8.24 2.31 -9.08
C GLN A 298 -7.38 3.41 -9.72
N ASP A 299 -7.90 4.14 -10.71
CA ASP A 299 -7.23 5.28 -11.36
C ASP A 299 -6.90 6.41 -10.38
N ILE A 300 -7.86 6.79 -9.53
CA ILE A 300 -7.62 7.79 -8.47
C ILE A 300 -6.59 7.27 -7.48
N LYS A 301 -6.66 5.98 -7.10
CA LYS A 301 -5.71 5.36 -6.17
C LYS A 301 -4.28 5.36 -6.74
N ASP A 302 -4.12 5.07 -8.02
CA ASP A 302 -2.83 4.98 -8.69
C ASP A 302 -2.24 6.39 -8.95
N SER A 303 -3.08 7.39 -9.15
CA SER A 303 -2.68 8.80 -9.29
C SER A 303 -2.47 9.55 -7.96
N LEU A 304 -2.71 8.93 -6.80
CA LEU A 304 -2.50 9.59 -5.49
C LEU A 304 -1.08 10.16 -5.37
N ALA A 305 -0.08 9.38 -5.77
CA ALA A 305 1.31 9.82 -5.77
C ALA A 305 1.52 11.11 -6.57
N GLU A 306 0.80 11.28 -7.69
CA GLU A 306 0.91 12.45 -8.56
C GLU A 306 0.26 13.68 -7.94
N HIS A 307 -0.87 13.48 -7.25
CA HIS A 307 -1.52 14.54 -6.51
C HIS A 307 -0.65 15.06 -5.36
N PHE A 308 -0.05 14.17 -4.56
CA PHE A 308 0.70 14.56 -3.36
C PHE A 308 2.16 14.95 -3.63
N LEU A 309 2.82 14.32 -4.60
CA LEU A 309 4.25 14.49 -4.85
C LEU A 309 4.57 15.17 -6.19
N GLY A 310 3.56 15.44 -7.02
CA GLY A 310 3.72 15.97 -8.38
C GLY A 310 3.92 14.88 -9.44
N PRO A 311 4.12 15.23 -10.72
CA PRO A 311 4.46 14.26 -11.76
C PRO A 311 5.81 13.57 -11.45
N LYS A 312 6.01 12.36 -11.97
CA LYS A 312 7.35 11.76 -11.98
C LYS A 312 8.25 12.61 -12.88
N ASP A 313 9.41 13.00 -12.39
CA ASP A 313 10.42 13.61 -13.24
C ASP A 313 10.75 12.60 -14.34
N VAL A 314 10.55 13.01 -15.59
CA VAL A 314 10.90 12.20 -16.75
C VAL A 314 12.41 12.33 -16.91
N GLU A 315 13.16 11.45 -16.23
CA GLU A 315 14.60 11.26 -16.47
C GLU A 315 14.86 10.49 -17.79
#